data_AF-A0A399D4V6-F1
#
_entry.id   AF-A0A399D4V6-F1
#
_cell.length_a   1.000
_cell.length_b   1.000
_cell.length_c   1.000
_cell.angle_alpha   90.00
_cell.angle_beta   90.00
_cell.angle_gamma   90.00
#
_symmetry.space_group_name_H-M   'P 1'
#
loop_
_entity.id
_entity.type
_entity.pdbx_description
1 polymer ?
#
loop_
_entity_poly.entity_id
_entity_poly.type
_entity_poly.pdbx_seq_one_letter_code
_entity_poly.pdbx_strand_id
1 'polypeptide(L)'
;MIMKRKYMLLVPLFTFSLLFFTLKTHSKFYYTLEGKTQSDDSGTTKYGALAIDRGNGIYYGWSSDCISLAEAEKKALDVCREKGGNCTIVLSFSGTGCAAYRFITGNVGMGYGWGLAKTKEEADVKAKKECAERSFGLPAPNVVFKCNSKGSGELKEIYDAHDEINAIQPGIITDY
;
A
#
# COMPACT_ATOMS: atom_id res chain seq x y z
N MET A 1 60.33 16.68 1.84
CA MET A 1 60.20 16.98 3.28
C MET A 1 59.67 15.73 3.96
N ILE A 2 60.47 15.16 4.85
CA ILE A 2 60.24 13.92 5.61
C ILE A 2 59.31 14.24 6.79
N MET A 3 58.33 13.39 7.09
CA MET A 3 58.18 12.78 8.43
C MET A 3 57.02 11.76 8.47
N LYS A 4 57.41 10.51 8.70
CA LYS A 4 56.57 9.41 9.18
C LYS A 4 56.20 9.67 10.65
N ARG A 5 55.01 9.26 11.08
CA ARG A 5 54.78 8.96 12.51
C ARG A 5 53.95 7.68 12.66
N LYS A 6 54.64 6.62 13.09
CA LYS A 6 54.08 5.39 13.63
C LYS A 6 53.62 5.67 15.07
N TYR A 7 52.47 5.14 15.47
CA TYR A 7 52.25 4.71 16.86
C TYR A 7 51.52 3.37 16.86
N MET A 8 52.13 2.45 17.61
CA MET A 8 51.76 1.08 17.92
C MET A 8 51.51 1.05 19.44
N LEU A 9 50.82 0.01 19.94
CA LEU A 9 50.56 -0.39 21.34
C LEU A 9 49.14 -0.06 21.81
N LEU A 10 48.42 -0.89 22.58
CA LEU A 10 48.49 -2.30 22.95
C LEU A 10 47.14 -2.61 23.65
N VAL A 11 46.68 -3.86 23.55
CA VAL A 11 45.43 -4.44 24.12
C VAL A 11 45.43 -4.39 25.67
N PRO A 12 44.27 -4.49 26.34
CA PRO A 12 44.06 -5.74 27.08
C PRO A 12 42.64 -6.33 26.98
N LEU A 13 42.63 -7.66 26.93
CA LEU A 13 41.52 -8.56 27.18
C LEU A 13 40.89 -8.27 28.55
N PHE A 14 39.55 -8.24 28.62
CA PHE A 14 38.82 -8.42 29.88
C PHE A 14 37.95 -9.66 29.82
N THR A 15 38.05 -10.40 30.92
CA THR A 15 37.68 -11.78 31.17
C THR A 15 36.21 -11.96 31.53
N PHE A 16 35.60 -12.99 30.95
CA PHE A 16 34.83 -14.06 31.61
C PHE A 16 34.09 -13.72 32.91
N SER A 17 32.75 -13.76 32.88
CA SER A 17 31.95 -14.12 34.05
C SER A 17 30.74 -14.97 33.60
N LEU A 18 30.90 -16.28 33.74
CA LEU A 18 29.83 -17.28 33.63
C LEU A 18 28.91 -17.14 34.85
N LEU A 19 27.67 -16.70 34.64
CA LEU A 19 26.60 -16.84 35.62
C LEU A 19 25.89 -18.16 35.39
N PHE A 20 26.22 -19.15 36.23
CA PHE A 20 25.45 -20.37 36.40
C PHE A 20 24.11 -20.03 37.05
N PHE A 21 23.04 -19.92 36.26
CA PHE A 21 21.68 -20.00 36.77
C PHE A 21 21.29 -21.47 36.91
N THR A 22 21.26 -21.95 38.15
CA THR A 22 20.63 -23.20 38.55
C THR A 22 19.12 -23.10 38.37
N LEU A 23 18.56 -23.74 37.33
CA LEU A 23 17.12 -23.95 37.23
C LEU A 23 16.71 -25.19 38.02
N LYS A 24 15.95 -24.94 39.08
CA LYS A 24 15.16 -25.90 39.84
C LYS A 24 14.23 -26.65 38.90
N THR A 25 14.32 -27.98 38.92
CA THR A 25 13.28 -28.89 38.47
C THR A 25 12.03 -28.70 39.33
N HIS A 26 10.84 -28.63 38.74
CA HIS A 26 9.66 -29.35 39.23
C HIS A 26 8.48 -29.32 38.24
N SER A 27 7.88 -30.50 38.13
CA SER A 27 6.49 -30.79 37.75
C SER A 27 6.09 -30.68 36.28
N LYS A 28 5.99 -31.86 35.66
CA LYS A 28 5.04 -32.14 34.58
C LYS A 28 3.63 -31.83 35.08
N PHE A 29 2.88 -31.03 34.34
CA PHE A 29 1.42 -31.07 34.37
C PHE A 29 0.94 -31.24 32.94
N TYR A 30 0.37 -32.41 32.67
CA TYR A 30 -0.29 -32.72 31.42
C TYR A 30 -1.64 -32.02 31.43
N TYR A 31 -1.87 -31.17 30.45
CA TYR A 31 -3.21 -30.75 30.06
C TYR A 31 -3.39 -31.13 28.60
N THR A 32 -4.14 -32.20 28.36
CA THR A 32 -4.76 -32.45 27.07
C THR A 32 -5.93 -31.48 26.97
N LEU A 33 -5.74 -30.38 26.26
CA LEU A 33 -6.85 -29.56 25.79
C LEU A 33 -7.09 -29.93 24.34
N GLU A 34 -8.12 -30.73 24.09
CA GLU A 34 -8.81 -30.74 22.79
C GLU A 34 -9.53 -29.40 22.62
N GLY A 35 -8.73 -28.34 22.49
CA GLY A 35 -9.18 -27.03 22.07
C GLY A 35 -9.25 -27.04 20.57
N LYS A 36 -10.45 -27.22 20.03
CA LYS A 36 -10.78 -26.82 18.66
C LYS A 36 -10.29 -25.39 18.49
N THR A 37 -9.16 -25.21 17.81
CA THR A 37 -8.66 -23.91 17.37
C THR A 37 -9.61 -23.44 16.28
N GLN A 38 -10.74 -22.90 16.71
CA GLN A 38 -11.50 -21.95 15.94
C GLN A 38 -10.57 -20.73 15.86
N SER A 39 -9.83 -20.65 14.75
CA SER A 39 -9.06 -19.47 14.38
C SER A 39 -10.07 -18.34 14.20
N ASP A 40 -10.37 -17.65 15.30
CA ASP A 40 -10.76 -16.26 15.25
C ASP A 40 -9.50 -15.49 14.82
N ASP A 41 -9.18 -15.62 13.52
CA ASP A 41 -8.39 -14.63 12.81
C ASP A 41 -9.28 -13.38 12.73
N SER A 42 -9.47 -12.72 13.87
CA SER A 42 -9.78 -11.29 13.90
C SER A 42 -8.51 -10.58 13.44
N GLY A 43 -8.16 -10.82 12.17
CA GLY A 43 -7.02 -10.22 11.52
C GLY A 43 -7.23 -8.73 11.59
N THR A 44 -6.26 -8.03 12.16
CA THR A 44 -6.31 -6.57 12.30
C THR A 44 -6.64 -5.98 10.94
N THR A 45 -7.72 -5.18 10.88
CA THR A 45 -8.14 -4.54 9.64
C THR A 45 -6.97 -3.82 9.00
N LYS A 46 -6.72 -4.12 7.73
CA LYS A 46 -5.66 -3.48 6.95
C LYS A 46 -6.23 -2.46 6.00
N TYR A 47 -5.39 -1.48 5.69
CA TYR A 47 -5.73 -0.34 4.84
C TYR A 47 -4.78 -0.25 3.65
N GLY A 48 -5.33 0.23 2.54
CA GLY A 48 -4.59 0.56 1.33
C GLY A 48 -5.07 1.88 0.76
N ALA A 49 -4.20 2.54 -0.01
CA ALA A 49 -4.52 3.80 -0.66
C ALA A 49 -3.76 3.98 -1.98
N LEU A 50 -4.35 4.77 -2.87
CA LEU A 50 -3.78 5.23 -4.14
C LEU A 50 -3.69 6.75 -4.11
N ALA A 51 -2.50 7.25 -4.42
CA ALA A 51 -2.27 8.65 -4.75
C ALA A 51 -1.85 8.79 -6.21
N ILE A 52 -2.34 9.82 -6.89
CA ILE A 52 -1.93 10.15 -8.26
C ILE A 52 -1.70 11.65 -8.41
N ASP A 53 -0.87 12.02 -9.37
CA ASP A 53 -0.91 13.35 -9.96
C ASP A 53 -2.08 13.43 -10.93
N ARG A 54 -3.17 14.10 -10.52
CA ARG A 54 -4.41 14.22 -11.31
C ARG A 54 -4.19 14.98 -12.64
N GLY A 55 -3.07 15.69 -12.83
CA GLY A 55 -2.81 16.41 -14.07
C GLY A 55 -2.32 15.52 -15.22
N ASN A 56 -1.77 14.34 -14.92
CA ASN A 56 -1.19 13.46 -15.95
C ASN A 56 -1.41 11.95 -15.69
N GLY A 57 -1.69 11.53 -14.46
CA GLY A 57 -1.83 10.12 -14.07
C GLY A 57 -0.55 9.27 -14.19
N ILE A 58 0.57 9.84 -14.62
CA ILE A 58 1.85 9.14 -14.81
C ILE A 58 2.57 8.98 -13.47
N TYR A 59 2.53 10.02 -12.62
CA TYR A 59 3.04 9.92 -11.27
C TYR A 59 1.95 9.37 -10.34
N TYR A 60 2.25 8.23 -9.72
CA TYR A 60 1.34 7.57 -8.80
C TYR A 60 2.11 6.88 -7.67
N GLY A 61 1.44 6.66 -6.55
CA GLY A 61 1.96 5.97 -5.38
C GLY A 61 0.89 5.15 -4.70
N TRP A 62 1.33 4.08 -4.05
CA TRP A 62 0.46 3.05 -3.53
C TRP A 62 0.87 2.61 -2.13
N SER A 63 -0.12 2.19 -1.36
CA SER A 63 0.06 1.44 -0.12
C SER A 63 -0.95 0.31 -0.02
N SER A 64 -0.60 -0.71 0.74
CA SER A 64 -1.46 -1.84 1.12
C SER A 64 -0.92 -2.44 2.41
N ASP A 65 -1.76 -3.19 3.11
CA ASP A 65 -1.40 -3.84 4.37
C ASP A 65 -0.96 -2.90 5.50
N CYS A 66 -1.33 -1.62 5.42
CA CYS A 66 -1.07 -0.65 6.48
C CYS A 66 -1.98 -0.88 7.68
N ILE A 67 -1.51 -0.55 8.89
CA ILE A 67 -2.25 -0.77 10.14
C ILE A 67 -3.29 0.31 10.41
N SER A 68 -3.23 1.44 9.67
CA SER A 68 -4.21 2.52 9.76
C SER A 68 -4.42 3.20 8.40
N LEU A 69 -5.57 3.87 8.26
CA LEU A 69 -5.88 4.69 7.09
C LEU A 69 -4.85 5.80 6.86
N ALA A 70 -4.51 6.55 7.92
CA ALA A 70 -3.55 7.66 7.84
C ALA A 70 -2.16 7.20 7.38
N GLU A 71 -1.70 6.02 7.83
CA GLU A 71 -0.45 5.43 7.35
C GLU A 71 -0.55 5.06 5.87
N ALA A 72 -1.65 4.44 5.45
CA ALA A 72 -1.88 4.05 4.06
C ALA A 72 -1.82 5.28 3.13
N GLU A 73 -2.56 6.33 3.46
CA GLU A 73 -2.63 7.55 2.66
C GLU A 73 -1.28 8.28 2.63
N LYS A 74 -0.64 8.44 3.78
CA LYS A 74 0.69 9.06 3.85
C LYS A 74 1.69 8.31 2.96
N LYS A 75 1.76 6.98 3.07
CA LYS A 75 2.69 6.17 2.28
C LYS A 75 2.40 6.25 0.78
N ALA A 76 1.13 6.24 0.38
CA ALA A 76 0.77 6.40 -1.03
C ALA A 76 1.21 7.77 -1.57
N LEU A 77 0.97 8.85 -0.81
CA LEU A 77 1.41 10.21 -1.16
C LEU A 77 2.93 10.32 -1.25
N ASP A 78 3.66 9.79 -0.27
CA ASP A 78 5.13 9.84 -0.23
C ASP A 78 5.72 9.16 -1.48
N VAL A 79 5.29 7.92 -1.78
CA VAL A 79 5.75 7.18 -2.97
C VAL A 79 5.44 7.93 -4.27
N CYS A 80 4.31 8.62 -4.33
CA CYS A 80 3.93 9.39 -5.51
C CYS A 80 4.80 10.65 -5.67
N ARG A 81 5.02 11.38 -4.58
CA ARG A 81 5.81 12.63 -4.56
C ARG A 81 7.30 12.38 -4.76
N GLU A 82 7.83 11.25 -4.27
CA GLU A 82 9.20 10.80 -4.55
C GLU A 82 9.49 10.65 -6.05
N LYS A 83 8.45 10.38 -6.86
CA LYS A 83 8.55 10.32 -8.32
C LYS A 83 8.41 11.68 -9.00
N GLY A 84 8.14 12.75 -8.24
CA GLY A 84 8.03 14.13 -8.73
C GLY A 84 6.61 14.61 -9.04
N GLY A 85 5.56 13.84 -8.71
CA GLY A 85 4.18 14.22 -8.98
C GLY A 85 3.56 15.22 -7.99
N ASN A 86 2.59 16.01 -8.45
CA ASN A 86 1.73 16.82 -7.57
C ASN A 86 0.55 15.97 -7.06
N CYS A 87 0.84 15.09 -6.10
CA CYS A 87 -0.04 13.97 -5.82
C CYS A 87 -1.14 14.27 -4.79
N THR A 88 -2.32 13.73 -5.06
CA THR A 88 -3.48 13.68 -4.15
C THR A 88 -4.01 12.26 -4.02
N ILE A 89 -4.67 11.95 -2.90
CA ILE A 89 -5.37 10.67 -2.73
C ILE A 89 -6.56 10.62 -3.69
N VAL A 90 -6.79 9.45 -4.29
CA VAL A 90 -7.96 9.18 -5.15
C VAL A 90 -8.73 7.92 -4.76
N LEU A 91 -8.12 7.03 -4.00
CA LEU A 91 -8.77 5.84 -3.47
C LEU A 91 -8.16 5.51 -2.10
N SER A 92 -9.01 5.26 -1.11
CA SER A 92 -8.62 4.65 0.16
C SER A 92 -9.62 3.54 0.50
N PHE A 93 -9.11 2.43 1.03
CA PHE A 93 -9.94 1.26 1.35
C PHE A 93 -9.39 0.49 2.54
N SER A 94 -10.26 -0.33 3.14
CA SER A 94 -9.88 -1.32 4.15
C SER A 94 -10.34 -2.71 3.76
N GLY A 95 -9.82 -3.73 4.44
CA GLY A 95 -10.34 -5.08 4.30
C GLY A 95 -9.65 -5.93 3.24
N THR A 96 -10.09 -7.18 3.14
CA THR A 96 -9.57 -8.15 2.16
C THR A 96 -10.09 -7.84 0.77
N GLY A 97 -9.23 -7.29 -0.08
CA GLY A 97 -9.56 -6.98 -1.48
C GLY A 97 -8.36 -6.43 -2.25
N CYS A 98 -8.59 -6.15 -3.53
CA CYS A 98 -7.62 -5.64 -4.47
C CYS A 98 -8.12 -4.34 -5.11
N ALA A 99 -7.20 -3.41 -5.27
CA ALA A 99 -7.33 -2.24 -6.12
C ALA A 99 -6.49 -2.42 -7.40
N ALA A 100 -7.02 -1.96 -8.53
CA ALA A 100 -6.30 -1.85 -9.79
C ALA A 100 -6.19 -0.38 -10.18
N TYR A 101 -5.09 0.01 -10.84
CA TYR A 101 -4.92 1.31 -11.47
C TYR A 101 -4.48 1.10 -12.91
N ARG A 102 -5.23 1.71 -13.82
CA ARG A 102 -5.05 1.66 -15.27
C ARG A 102 -4.70 3.06 -15.75
N PHE A 103 -3.75 3.18 -16.67
CA PHE A 103 -3.39 4.48 -17.25
C PHE A 103 -2.81 4.35 -18.66
N ILE A 104 -2.87 5.45 -19.40
CA ILE A 104 -2.33 5.59 -20.75
C ILE A 104 -1.15 6.57 -20.68
N THR A 105 -0.02 6.22 -21.26
CA THR A 105 1.14 7.10 -21.37
C THR A 105 1.01 8.02 -22.58
N GLY A 106 1.68 9.17 -22.57
CA GLY A 106 1.62 10.17 -23.64
C GLY A 106 0.62 11.28 -23.36
N ASN A 107 0.25 12.06 -24.39
CA ASN A 107 -0.56 13.26 -24.22
C ASN A 107 -2.07 12.97 -24.29
N VAL A 108 -2.56 12.26 -23.27
CA VAL A 108 -3.97 11.79 -23.17
C VAL A 108 -4.71 12.37 -21.96
N GLY A 109 -4.14 13.39 -21.32
CA GLY A 109 -4.75 14.11 -20.20
C GLY A 109 -5.14 13.18 -19.05
N MET A 110 -6.46 13.04 -18.86
CA MET A 110 -7.08 12.29 -17.75
C MET A 110 -7.22 10.79 -18.03
N GLY A 111 -6.45 10.23 -18.97
CA GLY A 111 -6.53 8.82 -19.40
C GLY A 111 -6.01 7.82 -18.36
N TYR A 112 -6.67 7.78 -17.21
CA TYR A 112 -6.39 6.88 -16.10
C TYR A 112 -7.68 6.54 -15.33
N GLY A 113 -7.67 5.43 -14.59
CA GLY A 113 -8.80 4.97 -13.78
C GLY A 113 -8.37 3.92 -12.78
N TRP A 114 -9.19 3.69 -11.76
CA TRP A 114 -8.96 2.71 -10.73
C TRP A 114 -10.20 1.87 -10.46
N GLY A 115 -10.04 0.83 -9.65
CA GLY A 115 -11.15 -0.03 -9.34
C GLY A 115 -10.86 -0.83 -8.10
N LEU A 116 -11.86 -0.93 -7.21
CA LEU A 116 -11.78 -1.70 -5.98
C LEU A 116 -12.73 -2.91 -6.07
N ALA A 117 -12.22 -4.09 -5.74
CA ALA A 117 -13.03 -5.30 -5.69
C ALA A 117 -12.41 -6.39 -4.81
N LYS A 118 -13.14 -7.48 -4.60
CA LYS A 118 -12.65 -8.65 -3.86
C LYS A 118 -11.54 -9.39 -4.60
N THR A 119 -11.52 -9.32 -5.93
CA THR A 119 -10.54 -9.99 -6.79
C THR A 119 -9.80 -8.99 -7.69
N LYS A 120 -8.64 -9.39 -8.22
CA LYS A 120 -7.86 -8.54 -9.13
C LYS A 120 -8.61 -8.33 -10.44
N GLU A 121 -9.27 -9.38 -10.93
CA GLU A 121 -9.96 -9.39 -12.21
C GLU A 121 -11.15 -8.42 -12.20
N GLU A 122 -11.94 -8.41 -11.13
CA GLU A 122 -13.08 -7.48 -11.01
C GLU A 122 -12.59 -6.03 -10.81
N ALA A 123 -11.53 -5.84 -10.02
CA ALA A 123 -10.90 -4.53 -9.83
C ALA A 123 -10.37 -3.97 -11.17
N ASP A 124 -9.76 -4.83 -11.98
CA ASP A 124 -9.24 -4.48 -13.30
C ASP A 124 -10.33 -4.06 -14.28
N VAL A 125 -11.45 -4.79 -14.29
CA VAL A 125 -12.62 -4.45 -15.12
C VAL A 125 -13.13 -3.04 -14.78
N LYS A 126 -13.22 -2.70 -13.49
CA LYS A 126 -13.62 -1.36 -13.03
C LYS A 126 -12.61 -0.30 -13.45
N ALA A 127 -11.32 -0.52 -13.20
CA ALA A 127 -10.25 0.42 -13.57
C ALA A 127 -10.18 0.67 -15.09
N LYS A 128 -10.38 -0.37 -15.89
CA LYS A 128 -10.40 -0.26 -17.35
C LYS A 128 -11.61 0.53 -17.83
N LYS A 129 -12.78 0.30 -17.25
CA LYS A 129 -14.01 1.04 -17.56
C LYS A 129 -13.82 2.53 -17.28
N GLU A 130 -13.38 2.87 -16.08
CA GLU A 130 -13.17 4.26 -15.67
C GLU A 130 -12.11 4.97 -16.52
N CYS A 131 -10.97 4.31 -16.80
CA CYS A 131 -9.96 4.88 -17.68
C CYS A 131 -10.53 5.17 -19.08
N ALA A 132 -11.32 4.25 -19.63
CA ALA A 132 -11.94 4.41 -20.94
C ALA A 132 -12.96 5.55 -20.98
N GLU A 133 -13.73 5.75 -19.89
CA GLU A 133 -14.65 6.89 -19.75
C GLU A 133 -13.91 8.22 -19.87
N ARG A 134 -12.73 8.33 -19.23
CA ARG A 134 -11.93 9.57 -19.25
C ARG A 134 -11.07 9.76 -20.49
N SER A 135 -10.80 8.69 -21.22
CA SER A 135 -9.95 8.70 -22.43
C SER A 135 -10.74 8.53 -23.73
N PHE A 136 -12.05 8.81 -23.74
CA PHE A 136 -12.92 8.68 -24.92
C PHE A 136 -12.83 7.29 -25.58
N GLY A 137 -12.78 6.24 -24.76
CA GLY A 137 -12.74 4.84 -25.20
C GLY A 137 -11.36 4.31 -25.59
N LEU A 138 -10.28 5.11 -25.48
CA LEU A 138 -8.94 4.62 -25.74
C LEU A 138 -8.56 3.44 -24.82
N PRO A 139 -7.77 2.47 -25.32
CA PRO A 139 -7.34 1.33 -24.51
C PRO A 139 -6.38 1.79 -23.41
N ALA A 140 -6.51 1.20 -22.22
CA ALA A 140 -5.64 1.43 -21.07
C ALA A 140 -4.63 0.29 -20.89
N PRO A 141 -3.46 0.31 -21.57
CA PRO A 141 -2.55 -0.83 -21.63
C PRO A 141 -1.80 -1.06 -20.32
N ASN A 142 -1.54 -0.02 -19.53
CA ASN A 142 -0.75 -0.14 -18.30
C ASN A 142 -1.67 -0.47 -17.13
N VAL A 143 -1.26 -1.43 -16.29
CA VAL A 143 -2.01 -1.83 -15.10
C VAL A 143 -1.08 -2.07 -13.91
N VAL A 144 -1.53 -1.64 -12.73
CA VAL A 144 -0.87 -1.91 -11.45
C VAL A 144 -1.92 -2.41 -10.47
N PHE A 145 -1.57 -3.44 -9.70
CA PHE A 145 -2.45 -4.00 -8.67
C PHE A 145 -1.84 -3.85 -7.28
N LYS A 146 -2.69 -3.56 -6.30
CA LYS A 146 -2.38 -3.70 -4.88
C LYS A 146 -3.53 -4.32 -4.14
N CYS A 147 -3.22 -5.26 -3.25
CA CYS A 147 -4.21 -5.96 -2.46
C CYS A 147 -3.78 -5.92 -1.00
N ASN A 148 -4.75 -5.80 -0.11
CA ASN A 148 -4.52 -6.18 1.27
C ASN A 148 -4.52 -7.71 1.39
N SER A 149 -3.78 -8.21 2.36
CA SER A 149 -3.64 -9.61 2.69
C SER A 149 -4.99 -10.23 3.05
N LYS A 150 -5.12 -11.55 2.85
CA LYS A 150 -6.29 -12.30 3.31
C LYS A 150 -6.43 -12.18 4.83
N GLY A 151 -7.66 -12.22 5.33
CA GLY A 151 -7.93 -12.08 6.78
C GLY A 151 -7.95 -10.63 7.27
N SER A 152 -7.75 -9.64 6.40
CA SER A 152 -7.69 -8.22 6.77
C SER A 152 -9.07 -7.60 7.10
N GLY A 153 -10.10 -8.40 7.37
CA GLY A 153 -11.48 -7.96 7.56
C GLY A 153 -12.27 -7.78 6.25
N GLU A 154 -13.46 -7.21 6.37
CA GLU A 154 -14.40 -6.94 5.27
C GLU A 154 -13.89 -5.80 4.37
N LEU A 155 -13.94 -6.01 3.05
CA LEU A 155 -13.60 -4.97 2.07
C LEU A 155 -14.56 -3.79 2.17
N LYS A 156 -14.02 -2.59 2.41
CA LYS A 156 -14.79 -1.34 2.44
C LYS A 156 -14.04 -0.27 1.68
N GLU A 157 -14.77 0.39 0.78
CA GLU A 157 -14.35 1.66 0.22
C GLU A 157 -14.49 2.73 1.29
N ILE A 158 -13.42 3.49 1.52
CA ILE A 158 -13.39 4.58 2.51
C ILE A 158 -13.46 5.93 1.80
N TYR A 159 -12.77 6.05 0.67
CA TYR A 159 -12.77 7.23 -0.16
C TYR A 159 -12.55 6.82 -1.62
N ASP A 160 -13.30 7.44 -2.53
CA ASP A 160 -13.13 7.34 -3.97
C ASP A 160 -13.36 8.72 -4.60
N ALA A 161 -12.38 9.21 -5.37
CA ALA A 161 -12.43 10.52 -6.02
C ALA A 161 -13.13 10.49 -7.40
N HIS A 162 -13.77 9.40 -7.79
CA HIS A 162 -14.35 9.21 -9.12
C HIS A 162 -15.21 10.40 -9.55
N ASP A 163 -16.18 10.77 -8.72
CA ASP A 163 -17.13 11.85 -8.99
C ASP A 163 -16.48 13.24 -8.95
N GLU A 164 -15.51 13.45 -8.05
CA GLU A 164 -14.76 14.71 -7.96
C GLU A 164 -14.01 15.01 -9.27
N ILE A 165 -13.39 13.99 -9.86
CA ILE A 165 -12.61 14.15 -11.09
C ILE A 165 -13.54 14.30 -12.30
N ASN A 166 -14.65 13.56 -12.34
CA ASN A 166 -15.60 13.66 -13.45
C ASN A 166 -16.29 15.04 -13.50
N ALA A 167 -16.50 15.69 -12.35
CA ALA A 167 -17.03 17.05 -12.29
C ALA A 167 -16.09 18.13 -12.88
N ILE A 168 -14.80 17.82 -13.06
CA ILE A 168 -13.79 18.77 -13.56
C ILE A 168 -13.65 18.70 -15.09
N GLN A 169 -14.10 17.62 -15.74
CA GLN A 169 -13.87 17.45 -17.17
C GLN A 169 -14.57 18.56 -18.01
N PRO A 170 -13.82 19.40 -18.73
CA PRO A 170 -14.40 20.40 -19.61
C PRO A 170 -14.99 19.69 -20.83
N GLY A 171 -16.31 19.72 -20.97
CA GLY A 171 -17.00 19.02 -22.06
C GLY A 171 -18.47 18.72 -21.83
N ILE A 172 -19.01 18.89 -20.61
CA ILE A 172 -20.44 19.09 -20.46
C ILE A 172 -20.73 20.53 -20.87
N ILE A 173 -21.19 20.71 -22.11
CA ILE A 173 -21.95 21.90 -22.47
C ILE A 173 -23.15 21.90 -21.51
N THR A 174 -23.08 22.71 -20.45
CA THR A 174 -24.29 23.13 -19.77
C THR A 174 -24.95 24.11 -20.74
N ASP A 175 -25.93 23.62 -21.49
CA ASP A 175 -26.84 24.48 -22.24
C ASP A 175 -27.53 25.43 -21.23
N TYR A 176 -27.07 26.68 -21.19
CA TYR A 176 -27.76 27.81 -20.60
C TYR A 176 -28.14 28.79 -21.71
#